data_AF-A0A9D9GU24-F1
#
_entry.id   AF-A0A9D9GU24-F1
#
_cell.length_a   1.000
_cell.length_b   1.000
_cell.length_c   1.000
_cell.angle_alpha   90.00
_cell.angle_beta   90.00
_cell.angle_gamma   90.00
#
_symmetry.space_group_name_H-M   'P 1'
#
loop_
_entity.id
_entity.type
_entity.pdbx_description
1 polymer ?
#
loop_
_entity_poly.entity_id
_entity_poly.type
_entity_poly.pdbx_seq_one_letter_code
_entity_poly.pdbx_strand_id
1 'polypeptide(L)'
;MDTNYLVINSTQNKLIKYFNKLKDVAFSKKEKKFLIEGEHLIALASGFLDYIITKKEYNFSYKDIKTIYVSDEILEKLSSGKSKARI
;
A
#
# COMPACT_ATOMS: atom_id res chain seq x y z
N MET A 1 1.43 21.35 -12.17
CA MET A 1 0.94 19.97 -12.31
C MET A 1 1.45 19.22 -11.10
N ASP A 2 0.62 19.09 -10.06
CA ASP A 2 1.00 18.32 -8.88
C ASP A 2 1.12 16.86 -9.29
N THR A 3 2.31 16.30 -9.13
CA THR A 3 2.54 14.87 -9.37
C THR A 3 1.74 14.09 -8.34
N ASN A 4 0.72 13.36 -8.78
CA ASN A 4 -0.11 12.47 -7.95
C ASN A 4 0.63 11.21 -7.48
N TYR A 5 1.97 11.23 -7.47
CA TYR A 5 2.79 10.10 -7.07
C TYR A 5 4.02 10.48 -6.23
N LEU A 6 4.48 9.53 -5.43
CA LEU A 6 5.72 9.55 -4.67
C LEU A 6 6.53 8.29 -5.00
N VAL A 7 7.86 8.39 -4.98
CA VAL A 7 8.75 7.22 -5.11
C VAL A 7 9.50 7.02 -3.80
N ILE A 8 9.45 5.81 -3.24
CA ILE A 8 10.14 5.46 -1.99
C ILE A 8 10.96 4.19 -2.21
N ASN A 9 12.27 4.31 -2.04
CA ASN A 9 13.22 3.20 -2.26
C ASN A 9 13.88 2.71 -0.96
N SER A 10 13.39 3.13 0.21
CA SER A 10 13.95 2.73 1.51
C SER A 10 12.90 2.14 2.44
N THR A 11 13.17 0.94 2.94
CA THR A 11 12.38 0.29 4.00
C THR A 11 12.43 1.01 5.35
N GLN A 12 13.32 2.01 5.49
CA GLN A 12 13.44 2.84 6.69
C GLN A 12 12.63 4.14 6.61
N ASN A 13 12.02 4.44 5.47
CA ASN A 13 11.17 5.61 5.29
C ASN A 13 10.02 5.63 6.31
N LYS A 14 9.70 6.82 6.85
CA LYS A 14 8.68 6.99 7.89
C LYS A 14 7.30 6.50 7.46
N LEU A 15 6.89 6.72 6.20
CA LEU A 15 5.62 6.23 5.67
C LEU A 15 5.61 4.71 5.58
N ILE A 16 6.69 4.09 5.11
CA ILE A 16 6.79 2.63 5.04
C ILE A 16 6.75 2.00 6.43
N LYS A 17 7.43 2.62 7.41
CA LYS A 17 7.34 2.20 8.83
C LYS A 17 5.91 2.33 9.37
N TYR A 18 5.22 3.43 9.05
CA TYR A 18 3.82 3.65 9.43
C TYR A 18 2.90 2.58 8.83
N PHE A 19 2.97 2.36 7.50
CA PHE A 19 2.18 1.33 6.83
C PHE A 19 2.45 -0.06 7.40
N ASN A 20 3.71 -0.41 7.63
CA ASN A 20 4.04 -1.70 8.25
C ASN A 20 3.45 -1.83 9.66
N LYS A 21 3.36 -0.73 10.42
CA LYS A 21 2.75 -0.71 11.75
C LYS A 21 1.22 -0.88 11.70
N LEU A 22 0.55 -0.54 10.61
CA LEU A 22 -0.89 -0.81 10.43
C LEU A 22 -1.24 -2.31 10.40
N LYS A 23 -0.25 -3.20 10.32
CA LYS A 23 -0.45 -4.64 10.52
C LYS A 23 -0.78 -5.00 11.97
N ASP A 24 -0.36 -4.17 12.93
CA ASP A 24 -0.72 -4.33 14.33
C ASP A 24 -2.19 -3.95 14.55
N VAL A 25 -2.96 -4.84 15.19
CA VAL A 25 -4.41 -4.70 15.34
C VAL A 25 -4.77 -3.49 16.22
N ALA A 26 -4.02 -3.26 17.30
CA ALA A 26 -4.29 -2.14 18.21
C ALA A 26 -4.00 -0.80 17.52
N PHE A 27 -2.88 -0.72 16.79
CA PHE A 27 -2.50 0.46 16.02
C PHE A 27 -3.48 0.72 14.88
N SER A 28 -3.86 -0.30 14.10
CA SER A 28 -4.86 -0.19 13.03
C SER A 28 -6.20 0.35 13.53
N LYS A 29 -6.72 -0.19 14.65
CA LYS A 29 -7.97 0.28 15.26
C LYS A 29 -7.88 1.72 15.74
N LYS A 30 -6.75 2.10 16.35
CA LYS A 30 -6.49 3.48 16.79
C LYS A 30 -6.49 4.45 15.59
N GLU A 31 -5.78 4.10 14.53
CA GLU A 31 -5.66 4.92 13.32
C GLU A 31 -6.91 4.86 12.44
N LYS A 32 -7.80 3.88 12.67
CA LYS A 32 -8.97 3.55 11.83
C LYS A 32 -8.57 3.27 10.37
N LYS A 33 -7.39 2.68 10.18
CA LYS A 33 -6.78 2.40 8.87
C LYS A 33 -6.16 1.01 8.87
N PHE A 34 -6.18 0.36 7.73
CA PHE A 34 -5.58 -0.96 7.56
C PHE A 34 -5.05 -1.11 6.12
N LEU A 35 -4.16 -2.08 5.93
CA LEU A 35 -3.68 -2.44 4.60
C LEU A 35 -4.60 -3.49 3.99
N ILE A 36 -4.91 -3.31 2.70
CA ILE A 36 -5.54 -4.30 1.85
C ILE A 36 -4.57 -4.69 0.73
N GLU A 37 -4.56 -5.97 0.37
CA GLU A 37 -3.64 -6.54 -0.61
C GLU A 37 -4.45 -7.33 -1.64
N GLY A 38 -4.22 -7.06 -2.92
CA GLY A 38 -4.92 -7.71 -4.04
C GLY A 38 -5.80 -6.76 -4.83
N GLU A 39 -5.67 -6.80 -6.15
CA GLU A 39 -6.32 -5.87 -7.09
C GLU A 39 -7.83 -5.81 -6.92
N HIS A 40 -8.49 -6.97 -6.80
CA HIS A 40 -9.94 -7.05 -6.61
C HIS A 40 -10.41 -6.38 -5.29
N LEU A 41 -9.66 -6.54 -4.20
CA LEU A 41 -9.99 -5.89 -2.92
C LEU A 41 -9.81 -4.39 -3.01
N ILE A 42 -8.77 -3.93 -3.72
CA ILE A 42 -8.54 -2.51 -3.92
C ILE A 42 -9.67 -1.89 -4.76
N ALA A 43 -10.14 -2.57 -5.80
CA ALA A 43 -11.28 -2.12 -6.60
C ALA A 43 -12.57 -2.00 -5.77
N LEU A 44 -12.84 -2.96 -4.88
CA LEU A 44 -13.98 -2.92 -3.97
C LEU A 44 -13.90 -1.79 -2.92
N ALA A 45 -12.68 -1.39 -2.55
CA ALA A 45 -12.44 -0.31 -1.61
C ALA A 45 -12.38 1.08 -2.28
N SER A 46 -12.70 1.17 -3.58
CA SER A 46 -12.77 2.43 -4.31
C SER A 46 -13.67 3.45 -3.57
N GLY A 47 -13.14 4.65 -3.31
CA GLY A 47 -13.78 5.68 -2.50
C GLY A 47 -13.36 5.73 -1.03
N PHE A 48 -12.65 4.71 -0.52
CA PHE A 48 -12.11 4.68 0.85
C PHE A 48 -10.57 4.61 0.89
N LEU A 49 -9.91 4.66 -0.27
CA LEU A 49 -8.47 4.55 -0.39
C LEU A 49 -7.80 5.89 -0.04
N ASP A 50 -6.80 5.85 0.84
CA ASP A 50 -5.91 6.99 1.08
C ASP A 50 -4.71 6.97 0.12
N TYR A 51 -4.16 5.78 -0.12
CA TYR A 51 -2.92 5.57 -0.88
C TYR A 51 -2.99 4.27 -1.68
N ILE A 52 -2.35 4.26 -2.84
CA ILE A 52 -1.99 3.04 -3.58
C ILE A 52 -0.50 2.82 -3.40
N ILE A 53 -0.08 1.62 -2.99
CA ILE A 53 1.34 1.26 -2.90
C ILE A 53 1.59 0.18 -3.94
N THR A 54 2.42 0.45 -4.94
CA THR A 54 2.61 -0.46 -6.07
C THR A 54 3.98 -0.28 -6.71
N LYS A 55 4.32 -1.14 -7.68
CA LYS A 55 5.52 -0.96 -8.52
C LYS A 55 5.22 -0.01 -9.66
N LYS A 56 6.26 0.67 -10.14
CA LYS A 56 6.15 1.60 -11.27
C LYS A 56 5.73 0.91 -12.58
N GLU A 57 6.07 -0.36 -12.76
CA GLU A 57 5.68 -1.16 -13.92
C GLU A 57 4.20 -1.57 -13.92
N TYR A 58 3.53 -1.54 -12.77
CA TYR A 58 2.09 -1.75 -12.72
C TYR A 58 1.38 -0.44 -13.05
N ASN A 59 0.67 -0.41 -14.17
CA ASN A 59 -0.17 0.70 -14.60
C ASN A 59 -1.47 0.77 -13.79
N PHE A 60 -1.33 0.90 -12.47
CA PHE A 60 -2.44 0.93 -11.54
C PHE A 60 -2.54 2.32 -10.92
N SER A 61 -3.51 3.11 -11.40
CA SER A 61 -3.79 4.44 -10.88
C SER A 61 -5.29 4.64 -10.70
N TYR A 62 -5.70 5.09 -9.50
CA TYR A 62 -7.03 5.66 -9.30
C TYR A 62 -6.94 7.17 -9.40
N LYS A 63 -7.93 7.78 -10.04
CA LYS A 63 -8.08 9.23 -10.09
C LYS A 63 -8.19 9.76 -8.66
N ASP A 64 -7.46 10.82 -8.35
CA ASP A 64 -7.48 11.53 -7.05
C ASP A 64 -6.92 10.73 -5.85
N ILE A 65 -6.34 9.55 -6.06
CA ILE A 65 -5.64 8.79 -5.02
C ILE A 65 -4.14 8.89 -5.22
N LYS A 66 -3.40 9.19 -4.14
CA LYS A 66 -1.95 9.31 -4.19
C LYS A 66 -1.29 7.95 -4.35
N THR A 67 -0.53 7.78 -5.43
CA THR A 67 0.24 6.56 -5.68
C THR A 67 1.63 6.65 -5.08
N ILE A 68 2.10 5.57 -4.47
CA ILE A 68 3.45 5.44 -3.91
C ILE A 68 4.12 4.27 -4.64
N TYR A 69 5.08 4.61 -5.49
CA TYR A 69 5.91 3.64 -6.18
C TYR A 69 7.04 3.17 -5.27
N VAL A 70 7.19 1.85 -5.14
CA VAL A 70 8.15 1.21 -4.24
C VAL A 70 8.88 0.05 -4.89
N SER A 71 9.96 -0.42 -4.27
CA SER A 71 10.68 -1.65 -4.65
C SER A 71 9.97 -2.91 -4.18
N ASP A 72 10.33 -4.07 -4.73
CA ASP A 72 9.84 -5.39 -4.28
C ASP A 72 10.11 -5.61 -2.79
N GLU A 73 11.31 -5.27 -2.30
CA GLU A 73 11.68 -5.37 -0.87
C GLU A 73 10.67 -4.67 0.05
N ILE A 74 10.16 -3.50 -0.37
CA ILE A 74 9.16 -2.75 0.40
C ILE A 74 7.79 -3.41 0.30
N LEU A 75 7.39 -3.90 -0.87
CA LEU A 75 6.12 -4.63 -1.03
C LEU A 75 6.11 -5.90 -0.19
N GLU A 76 7.18 -6.69 -0.21
CA GLU A 76 7.36 -7.88 0.61
C GLU A 76 7.26 -7.54 2.10
N LYS A 77 7.91 -6.45 2.52
CA LYS A 77 7.81 -5.95 3.90
C LYS A 77 6.38 -5.58 4.29
N LEU A 78 5.58 -5.05 3.37
CA LEU A 78 4.19 -4.63 3.61
C LEU A 78 3.16 -5.76 3.39
N SER A 79 3.51 -6.81 2.64
CA SER A 79 2.62 -7.95 2.40
C SER A 79 2.31 -8.67 3.71
N SER A 80 1.07 -9.14 3.87
CA SER A 80 0.67 -9.93 5.05
C SER A 80 1.02 -11.41 4.91
N GLY A 81 1.67 -11.82 3.81
CA GLY A 81 2.09 -13.20 3.56
C GLY A 81 0.95 -14.21 3.41
N LYS A 82 -0.31 -13.76 3.41
CA LYS A 82 -1.50 -14.61 3.22
C LYS A 82 -1.72 -14.98 1.75
N SER A 83 -1.06 -14.28 0.82
CA SER A 83 -0.95 -14.67 -0.59
C SER A 83 0.13 -15.76 -0.76
N LYS A 84 -0.08 -16.93 -0.14
CA LYS A 84 0.37 -18.19 -0.74
C LYS A 84 -0.86 -18.84 -1.34
N ALA A 85 -1.35 -18.30 -2.45
CA ALA A 85 -2.13 -19.10 -3.37
C ALA A 85 -1.20 -20.22 -3.83
N ARG A 86 -1.39 -21.43 -3.28
CA ARG A 86 -0.87 -22.65 -3.90
C ARG A 86 -1.51 -22.71 -5.28
N ILE A 87 -0.69 -22.74 -6.32
CA ILE A 87 -1.09 -23.25 -7.63
C ILE A 87 -1.29 -24.76 -7.46
#